data_AF-A0A2J6QG68-F1
#
_entry.id   AF-A0A2J6QG68-F1
#
_cell.length_a   1.000
_cell.length_b   1.000
_cell.length_c   1.000
_cell.angle_alpha   90.00
_cell.angle_beta   90.00
_cell.angle_gamma   90.00
#
_symmetry.space_group_name_H-M   'P 1'
#
loop_
_entity.id
_entity.type
_entity.pdbx_description
1 polymer ?
#
loop_
_entity_poly.entity_id
_entity_poly.type
_entity_poly.pdbx_seq_one_letter_code
_entity_poly.pdbx_strand_id
1 'polypeptide(L)'
;MDFETATLILQLQLEDSNELFESCEDFERTAAIVADRKMSSSIARACVLDGDVVVESLSQEQAAAGDRDIACTLGGVAAHCSLPPWTVGSEFLDEELAVSRSDGLDGLANESDEDVAESSSWASTKNLPEHTKRSCTACQEQISFFNLARAPCDHEYCRDCRRDLFRASLGDDYLFPPRCCRQSIATGSSIRIFLTGDLVHRYEQKKIEFDTPDRTYCANPLCSAIIRGENITNEQAFCPNCLTSTCTICSKASHTGDFPEDVALQQALDAAEQHGWQRCYNCRRFVELEIGCNHITCHCSAQFCYTYGERWKTCTCAQWNEDRLIARANQVVARQPVRVDPPQQAGRIAAVVQNLRDRHNSDHQSWQYIRGSHQCEECRHELPSYIFECRQCNIQACNRCRSNRL
;
A
#
# COMPACT_ATOMS: atom_id res chain seq x y z
N MET A 1 9.29 -7.71 60.91
CA MET A 1 8.71 -6.96 59.78
C MET A 1 8.07 -5.73 60.36
N ASP A 2 8.51 -4.56 59.93
CA ASP A 2 7.83 -3.31 60.28
C ASP A 2 6.51 -3.23 59.51
N PHE A 3 5.59 -2.40 60.01
CA PHE A 3 4.24 -2.26 59.44
C PHE A 3 4.28 -1.72 58.01
N GLU A 4 5.29 -0.92 57.66
CA GLU A 4 5.47 -0.35 56.33
C GLU A 4 5.87 -1.41 55.29
N THR A 5 6.78 -2.34 55.62
CA THR A 5 7.12 -3.45 54.71
C THR A 5 5.95 -4.40 54.48
N ALA A 6 5.15 -4.71 55.52
CA ALA A 6 3.96 -5.54 55.35
C ALA A 6 2.90 -4.88 54.45
N THR A 7 2.74 -3.56 54.57
CA THR A 7 1.78 -2.80 53.75
C THR A 7 2.23 -2.73 52.29
N LEU A 8 3.53 -2.52 52.04
CA LEU A 8 4.09 -2.48 50.69
C LEU A 8 3.95 -3.84 49.97
N ILE A 9 4.17 -4.95 50.67
CA ILE A 9 4.02 -6.30 50.11
C ILE A 9 2.58 -6.57 49.70
N LEU A 10 1.60 -6.20 50.55
CA LEU A 10 0.19 -6.36 50.23
C LEU A 10 -0.25 -5.49 49.05
N GLN A 11 0.31 -4.27 48.95
CA GLN A 11 0.01 -3.37 47.85
C GLN A 11 0.55 -3.89 46.51
N LEU A 12 1.79 -4.40 46.48
CA LEU A 12 2.36 -5.04 45.30
C LEU A 12 1.58 -6.30 44.88
N GLN A 13 1.12 -7.12 45.83
CA GLN A 13 0.30 -8.30 45.53
C GLN A 13 -1.09 -7.95 44.97
N LEU A 14 -1.67 -6.82 45.38
CA LEU A 14 -2.92 -6.30 44.83
C LEU A 14 -2.73 -5.75 43.42
N GLU A 15 -1.61 -5.07 43.16
CA GLU A 15 -1.23 -4.59 41.82
C GLU A 15 -1.02 -5.77 40.86
N ASP A 16 -0.21 -6.77 41.23
CA ASP A 16 0.00 -7.99 40.43
C ASP A 16 -1.31 -8.74 40.15
N SER A 17 -2.22 -8.80 41.13
CA SER A 17 -3.52 -9.47 40.97
C SER A 17 -4.45 -8.71 40.02
N ASN A 18 -4.41 -7.38 40.04
CA ASN A 18 -5.19 -6.54 39.12
C ASN A 18 -4.63 -6.64 37.69
N GLU A 19 -3.31 -6.64 37.50
CA GLU A 19 -2.70 -6.84 36.19
C GLU A 19 -3.05 -8.20 35.58
N LEU A 20 -3.07 -9.25 36.40
CA LEU A 20 -3.51 -10.59 35.96
C LEU A 20 -4.99 -10.62 35.56
N PHE A 21 -5.84 -9.89 36.28
CA PHE A 21 -7.27 -9.81 35.98
C PHE A 21 -7.52 -9.06 34.67
N GLU A 22 -6.88 -7.90 34.46
CA GLU A 22 -6.95 -7.15 33.20
C GLU A 22 -6.45 -7.99 32.01
N SER A 23 -5.35 -8.73 32.19
CA SER A 23 -4.86 -9.64 31.15
C SER A 23 -5.86 -10.75 30.82
N CYS A 24 -6.60 -11.27 31.81
CA CYS A 24 -7.60 -12.30 31.59
C CYS A 24 -8.81 -11.77 30.80
N GLU A 25 -9.29 -10.57 31.13
CA GLU A 25 -10.36 -9.90 30.36
C GLU A 25 -9.94 -9.63 28.90
N ASP A 26 -8.68 -9.26 28.67
CA ASP A 26 -8.13 -9.07 27.33
C ASP A 26 -8.04 -10.37 26.53
N PHE A 27 -7.71 -11.50 27.17
CA PHE A 27 -7.74 -12.81 26.54
C PHE A 27 -9.15 -13.25 26.17
N GLU A 28 -10.14 -13.04 27.03
CA GLU A 28 -11.55 -13.34 26.76
C GLU A 28 -12.09 -12.50 25.61
N ARG A 29 -11.78 -11.19 25.58
CA ARG A 29 -12.14 -10.30 24.47
C ARG A 29 -11.49 -10.75 23.16
N THR A 30 -10.24 -11.18 23.20
CA THR A 30 -9.53 -11.69 22.02
C THR A 30 -10.12 -13.00 21.53
N ALA A 31 -10.51 -13.90 22.44
CA ALA A 31 -11.16 -15.17 22.11
C ALA A 31 -12.51 -14.95 21.42
N ALA A 32 -13.33 -14.00 21.89
CA ALA A 32 -14.59 -13.61 21.26
C ALA A 32 -14.37 -13.10 19.82
N ILE A 33 -13.39 -12.21 19.61
CA ILE A 33 -13.04 -11.69 18.28
C ILE A 33 -12.61 -12.82 17.32
N VAL A 34 -11.85 -13.80 17.81
CA VAL A 34 -11.43 -14.96 17.00
C VAL A 34 -12.62 -15.85 16.65
N ALA A 35 -13.55 -16.06 17.58
CA ALA A 35 -14.78 -16.82 17.34
C ALA A 35 -15.67 -16.13 16.29
N ASP A 36 -15.89 -14.82 16.42
CA ASP A 36 -16.67 -14.02 15.48
C ASP A 36 -16.05 -14.05 14.08
N ARG A 37 -14.71 -14.01 13.99
CA ARG A 37 -13.99 -14.09 12.72
C ARG A 37 -14.12 -15.48 12.07
N LYS A 38 -14.04 -16.56 12.85
CA LYS A 38 -14.28 -17.93 12.35
C LYS A 38 -15.69 -18.06 11.80
N MET A 39 -16.68 -17.56 12.54
CA MET A 39 -18.08 -17.55 12.11
C MET A 39 -18.26 -16.75 10.82
N SER A 40 -17.73 -15.53 10.76
CA SER A 40 -17.80 -14.66 9.58
C SER A 40 -17.15 -15.29 8.35
N SER A 41 -16.00 -15.96 8.52
CA SER A 41 -15.32 -16.67 7.43
C SER A 41 -16.08 -17.90 6.97
N SER A 42 -16.75 -18.61 7.88
CA SER A 42 -17.62 -19.75 7.54
C SER A 42 -18.83 -19.30 6.74
N ILE A 43 -19.45 -18.18 7.13
CA ILE A 43 -20.58 -17.58 6.41
C ILE A 43 -20.14 -17.15 5.01
N ALA A 44 -19.00 -16.45 4.89
CA ALA A 44 -18.47 -16.04 3.59
C ALA A 44 -18.22 -17.24 2.67
N ARG A 45 -17.64 -18.33 3.20
CA ARG A 45 -17.43 -19.57 2.45
C ARG A 45 -18.75 -20.22 2.01
N ALA A 46 -19.77 -20.24 2.87
CA ALA A 46 -21.09 -20.75 2.51
C ALA A 46 -21.71 -19.91 1.40
N CYS A 47 -21.65 -18.58 1.48
CA CYS A 47 -22.15 -17.69 0.42
C CYS A 47 -21.46 -17.92 -0.93
N VAL A 48 -20.17 -18.25 -0.95
CA VAL A 48 -19.43 -18.56 -2.18
C VAL A 48 -19.80 -19.93 -2.73
N LEU A 49 -19.89 -20.96 -1.88
CA LEU A 49 -20.22 -22.32 -2.30
C LEU A 49 -21.68 -22.44 -2.76
N ASP A 50 -22.60 -21.82 -2.03
CA ASP A 50 -24.03 -21.92 -2.28
C ASP A 50 -24.51 -20.88 -3.30
N GLY A 51 -23.66 -19.92 -3.67
CA GLY A 51 -24.00 -18.82 -4.57
C GLY A 51 -24.58 -19.29 -5.90
N ASP A 52 -23.93 -20.25 -6.55
CA ASP A 52 -24.38 -20.80 -7.83
C ASP A 52 -25.73 -21.53 -7.70
N VAL A 53 -25.91 -22.29 -6.62
CA VAL A 53 -27.16 -23.02 -6.32
C VAL A 53 -28.31 -22.06 -6.04
N VAL A 54 -28.06 -20.97 -5.31
CA VAL A 54 -29.04 -19.92 -5.03
C VAL A 54 -29.44 -19.19 -6.31
N VAL A 55 -28.47 -18.87 -7.18
CA VAL A 55 -28.73 -18.24 -8.48
C VAL A 55 -29.56 -19.17 -9.37
N GLU A 56 -29.23 -20.46 -9.43
CA GLU A 56 -29.99 -21.45 -10.19
C GLU A 56 -31.43 -21.61 -9.66
N SER A 57 -31.59 -21.76 -8.35
CA SER A 57 -32.91 -21.87 -7.71
C SER A 57 -33.77 -20.63 -7.98
N LEU A 58 -33.20 -19.43 -7.93
CA LEU A 58 -33.90 -18.20 -8.22
C LEU A 58 -34.30 -18.09 -9.70
N SER A 59 -33.42 -18.53 -10.61
CA SER A 59 -33.72 -18.59 -12.05
C SER A 59 -34.90 -19.51 -12.33
N GLN A 60 -34.96 -20.67 -11.67
CA GLN A 60 -36.08 -21.60 -11.76
C GLN A 60 -37.38 -21.01 -11.22
N GLU A 61 -37.34 -20.29 -10.09
CA GLU A 61 -38.52 -19.59 -9.55
C GLU A 61 -39.03 -18.50 -10.51
N GLN A 62 -38.12 -17.75 -11.13
CA GLN A 62 -38.47 -16.67 -12.05
C GLN A 62 -39.06 -17.23 -13.36
N ALA A 63 -38.51 -18.34 -13.87
CA ALA A 63 -39.10 -19.07 -14.99
C ALA A 63 -40.51 -19.57 -14.65
N ALA A 64 -40.68 -20.21 -13.49
CA ALA A 64 -41.99 -20.69 -13.04
C ALA A 64 -43.00 -19.55 -12.81
N ALA A 65 -42.54 -18.38 -12.36
CA ALA A 65 -43.37 -17.18 -12.23
C ALA A 65 -43.81 -16.65 -13.61
N GLY A 66 -42.90 -16.61 -14.60
CA GLY A 66 -43.21 -16.24 -15.97
C GLY A 66 -44.19 -17.21 -16.64
N ASP A 67 -43.98 -18.51 -16.49
CA ASP A 67 -44.88 -19.54 -17.02
C ASP A 67 -46.28 -19.41 -16.44
N ARG A 68 -46.38 -19.12 -15.13
CA ARG A 68 -47.65 -18.87 -14.46
C ARG A 68 -48.35 -17.63 -15.00
N ASP A 69 -47.62 -16.55 -15.25
CA ASP A 69 -48.18 -15.31 -15.80
C ASP A 69 -48.75 -15.52 -17.22
N ILE A 70 -48.00 -16.25 -18.05
CA ILE A 70 -48.44 -16.66 -19.40
C ILE A 70 -49.71 -17.53 -19.30
N ALA A 71 -49.72 -18.52 -18.41
CA ALA A 71 -50.87 -19.40 -18.21
C ALA A 71 -52.11 -18.63 -17.71
N CYS A 72 -51.94 -17.71 -16.77
CA CYS A 72 -53.01 -16.83 -16.28
C CYS A 72 -53.58 -15.95 -17.39
N THR A 73 -52.71 -15.36 -18.21
CA THR A 73 -53.08 -14.54 -19.38
C THR A 73 -53.89 -15.34 -20.39
N LEU A 74 -53.46 -16.57 -20.72
CA LEU A 74 -54.19 -17.46 -21.63
C LEU A 74 -55.52 -17.95 -21.04
N GLY A 75 -55.60 -18.11 -19.72
CA GLY A 75 -56.79 -18.56 -19.00
C GLY A 75 -57.80 -17.45 -18.65
N GLY A 76 -57.49 -16.18 -18.93
CA GLY A 76 -58.34 -15.04 -18.59
C GLY A 76 -58.45 -14.74 -17.09
N VAL A 77 -57.48 -15.21 -16.29
CA VAL A 77 -57.42 -14.99 -14.83
C VAL A 77 -56.31 -13.99 -14.54
N ALA A 78 -56.56 -12.99 -13.69
CA ALA A 78 -55.54 -12.01 -13.31
C ALA A 78 -54.46 -12.67 -12.40
N ALA A 79 -53.18 -12.46 -12.71
CA ALA A 79 -52.07 -12.93 -11.89
C ALA A 79 -52.00 -12.17 -10.55
N HIS A 80 -51.77 -12.88 -9.44
CA HIS A 80 -51.84 -12.32 -8.09
C HIS A 80 -50.51 -11.88 -7.44
N CYS A 81 -49.35 -12.10 -8.07
CA CYS A 81 -48.07 -11.61 -7.56
C CYS A 81 -47.02 -11.56 -8.68
N SER A 82 -46.60 -10.36 -9.08
CA SER A 82 -45.45 -10.16 -9.95
C SER A 82 -44.20 -10.04 -9.08
N LEU A 83 -43.25 -10.98 -9.20
CA LEU A 83 -41.92 -10.82 -8.58
C LEU A 83 -41.15 -9.76 -9.39
N PRO A 84 -40.57 -8.73 -8.75
CA PRO A 84 -39.74 -7.76 -9.46
C PRO A 84 -38.50 -8.46 -10.05
N PRO A 85 -38.02 -8.07 -11.25
CA PRO A 85 -36.80 -8.62 -11.81
C PRO A 85 -35.63 -8.34 -10.88
N TRP A 86 -34.97 -9.39 -10.41
CA TRP A 86 -33.73 -9.24 -9.65
C TRP A 86 -32.60 -8.93 -10.64
N THR A 87 -32.06 -7.71 -10.59
CA THR A 87 -30.78 -7.36 -11.21
C THR A 87 -29.73 -7.24 -10.12
N VAL A 88 -29.09 -8.36 -9.75
CA VAL A 88 -27.73 -8.25 -9.22
C VAL A 88 -26.85 -7.95 -10.41
N GLY A 89 -26.29 -6.74 -10.42
CA GLY A 89 -25.28 -6.38 -11.40
C GLY A 89 -24.10 -7.33 -11.28
N SER A 90 -23.87 -8.12 -12.33
CA SER A 90 -22.68 -8.97 -12.53
C SER A 90 -21.38 -8.22 -12.20
N GLU A 91 -21.37 -6.91 -12.42
CA GLU A 91 -20.20 -6.05 -12.23
C GLU A 91 -19.70 -5.91 -10.77
N PHE A 92 -20.45 -6.37 -9.76
CA PHE A 92 -20.02 -6.28 -8.35
C PHE A 92 -19.45 -7.60 -7.78
N LEU A 93 -19.75 -8.75 -8.39
CA LEU A 93 -19.39 -10.07 -7.85
C LEU A 93 -18.24 -10.77 -8.61
N ASP A 94 -17.96 -10.34 -9.83
CA ASP A 94 -16.97 -11.02 -10.68
C ASP A 94 -15.51 -10.82 -10.22
N GLU A 95 -15.20 -9.71 -9.52
CA GLU A 95 -13.83 -9.43 -9.05
C GLU A 95 -13.48 -10.15 -7.73
N GLU A 96 -14.49 -10.62 -6.98
CA GLU A 96 -14.29 -11.32 -5.69
C GLU A 96 -14.19 -12.85 -5.84
N LEU A 97 -14.87 -13.45 -6.83
CA LEU A 97 -14.79 -14.89 -7.09
C LEU A 97 -13.50 -15.33 -7.80
N ALA A 98 -12.86 -14.45 -8.59
CA ALA A 98 -11.64 -14.80 -9.31
C ALA A 98 -10.42 -15.01 -8.38
N VAL A 99 -10.37 -14.30 -7.24
CA VAL A 99 -9.28 -14.42 -6.25
C VAL A 99 -9.39 -15.71 -5.43
N SER A 100 -10.60 -16.26 -5.30
CA SER A 100 -10.82 -17.54 -4.60
C SER A 100 -10.57 -18.77 -5.50
N ARG A 101 -10.57 -18.60 -6.83
CA ARG A 101 -10.35 -19.70 -7.79
C ARG A 101 -8.87 -19.96 -8.13
N SER A 102 -7.96 -19.07 -7.76
CA SER A 102 -6.53 -19.17 -8.11
C SER A 102 -5.61 -19.55 -6.93
N ASP A 103 -6.13 -19.63 -5.70
CA ASP A 103 -5.39 -20.21 -4.58
C ASP A 103 -5.52 -21.74 -4.68
N GLY A 104 -4.43 -22.38 -5.09
CA GLY A 104 -4.34 -23.82 -5.33
C GLY A 104 -4.86 -24.67 -4.16
N LEU A 105 -6.10 -25.13 -4.33
CA LEU A 105 -6.70 -26.26 -3.63
C LEU A 105 -6.54 -27.56 -4.44
N ASP A 106 -5.58 -27.63 -5.36
CA ASP A 106 -5.22 -28.84 -6.12
C ASP A 106 -4.41 -29.87 -5.29
N GLY A 107 -4.45 -29.79 -3.95
CA GLY A 107 -3.63 -30.61 -3.06
C GLY A 107 -4.37 -31.66 -2.23
N LEU A 108 -5.70 -31.69 -2.22
CA LEU A 108 -6.47 -32.65 -1.41
C LEU A 108 -7.73 -33.13 -2.13
N ALA A 109 -7.57 -33.60 -3.37
CA ALA A 109 -8.61 -34.33 -4.10
C ALA A 109 -8.14 -35.75 -4.36
N ASN A 110 -7.98 -36.53 -3.29
CA ASN A 110 -8.09 -37.97 -3.38
C ASN A 110 -8.45 -38.53 -2.00
N GLU A 111 -9.74 -38.66 -1.74
CA GLU A 111 -10.36 -39.90 -1.25
C GLU A 111 -11.87 -39.71 -1.23
N SER A 112 -12.55 -40.63 -1.91
CA SER A 112 -13.99 -40.82 -1.87
C SER A 112 -14.39 -41.23 -0.46
N ASP A 113 -15.11 -40.37 0.28
CA ASP A 113 -15.89 -40.81 1.43
C ASP A 113 -17.13 -39.93 1.58
N GLU A 114 -18.25 -40.59 1.82
CA GLU A 114 -19.61 -40.04 1.86
C GLU A 114 -19.76 -38.94 2.92
N ASP A 115 -20.51 -37.89 2.56
CA ASP A 115 -20.83 -36.76 3.43
C ASP A 115 -21.63 -37.19 4.67
N VAL A 116 -20.93 -37.42 5.78
CA VAL A 116 -21.53 -37.56 7.11
C VAL A 116 -21.12 -36.37 7.96
N ALA A 117 -22.10 -35.59 8.43
CA ALA A 117 -21.87 -34.50 9.37
C ALA A 117 -21.30 -35.04 10.70
N GLU A 118 -20.03 -34.76 10.98
CA GLU A 118 -19.37 -35.15 12.22
C GLU A 118 -19.80 -34.25 13.40
N SER A 119 -19.94 -34.87 14.59
CA SER A 119 -20.27 -34.18 15.85
C SER A 119 -19.14 -33.23 16.28
N SER A 120 -19.49 -32.09 16.90
CA SER A 120 -18.56 -31.08 17.45
C SER A 120 -17.51 -31.64 18.43
N SER A 121 -17.80 -32.79 19.04
CA SER A 121 -16.88 -33.52 19.91
C SER A 121 -15.71 -34.16 19.16
N TRP A 122 -15.93 -34.72 17.96
CA TRP A 122 -14.91 -35.38 17.15
C TRP A 122 -14.00 -34.40 16.41
N ALA A 123 -14.56 -33.26 15.98
CA ALA A 123 -13.79 -32.14 15.43
C ALA A 123 -12.77 -31.57 16.44
N SER A 124 -13.07 -31.64 17.74
CA SER A 124 -12.20 -31.15 18.82
C SER A 124 -10.99 -32.05 19.09
N THR A 125 -11.04 -33.31 18.65
CA THR A 125 -9.97 -34.31 18.80
C THR A 125 -9.03 -34.42 17.59
N LYS A 126 -9.38 -33.82 16.44
CA LYS A 126 -8.45 -33.70 15.33
C LYS A 126 -7.38 -32.68 15.74
N ASN A 127 -6.14 -33.14 15.94
CA ASN A 127 -4.99 -32.24 15.97
C ASN A 127 -5.06 -31.39 14.69
N LEU A 128 -5.35 -30.09 14.83
CA LEU A 128 -5.31 -29.18 13.69
C LEU A 128 -3.93 -29.37 13.03
N PRO A 129 -3.86 -29.53 11.70
CA PRO A 129 -2.57 -29.50 11.02
C PRO A 129 -1.88 -28.23 11.49
N GLU A 130 -0.71 -28.43 12.10
CA GLU A 130 0.17 -27.41 12.64
C GLU A 130 0.10 -26.20 11.70
N HIS A 131 -0.61 -25.14 12.12
CA HIS A 131 -0.99 -24.04 11.23
C HIS A 131 0.26 -23.64 10.44
N THR A 132 0.22 -23.74 9.11
CA THR A 132 1.35 -23.38 8.26
C THR A 132 1.67 -21.91 8.46
N LYS A 133 2.57 -21.64 9.40
CA LYS A 133 3.08 -20.30 9.67
C LYS A 133 3.93 -19.90 8.47
N ARG A 134 3.68 -18.72 7.93
CA ARG A 134 4.47 -18.12 6.86
C ARG A 134 5.08 -16.81 7.37
N SER A 135 6.15 -16.36 6.72
CA SER A 135 6.88 -15.17 7.16
C SER A 135 6.30 -13.91 6.51
N CYS A 136 6.00 -12.89 7.31
CA CYS A 136 5.63 -11.57 6.77
C CYS A 136 6.83 -10.89 6.10
N THR A 137 6.65 -10.34 4.89
CA THR A 137 7.70 -9.65 4.11
C THR A 137 8.29 -8.42 4.83
N ALA A 138 7.48 -7.71 5.60
CA ALA A 138 7.90 -6.48 6.28
C ALA A 138 8.64 -6.72 7.61
N CYS A 139 8.01 -7.38 8.59
CA CYS A 139 8.59 -7.65 9.91
C CYS A 139 9.37 -8.96 10.03
N GLN A 140 9.28 -9.87 9.05
CA GLN A 140 9.91 -11.20 9.08
C GLN A 140 9.41 -12.13 10.20
N GLU A 141 8.30 -11.79 10.86
CA GLU A 141 7.67 -12.64 11.87
C GLU A 141 6.90 -13.80 11.23
N GLN A 142 6.87 -14.94 11.92
CA GLN A 142 6.10 -16.12 11.53
C GLN A 142 4.64 -15.98 11.98
N ILE A 143 3.75 -15.81 11.01
CA ILE A 143 2.32 -15.55 11.22
C ILE A 143 1.52 -16.68 10.58
N SER A 144 0.42 -17.09 11.22
CA SER A 144 -0.49 -18.06 10.64
C SER A 144 -1.05 -17.55 9.30
N PHE A 145 -1.09 -18.40 8.26
CA PHE A 145 -1.42 -17.99 6.89
C PHE A 145 -2.72 -17.16 6.77
N PHE A 146 -3.75 -17.44 7.57
CA PHE A 146 -5.04 -16.72 7.55
C PHE A 146 -4.99 -15.28 8.11
N ASN A 147 -3.87 -14.89 8.72
CA ASN A 147 -3.58 -13.53 9.18
C ASN A 147 -2.59 -12.80 8.26
N LEU A 148 -2.25 -13.39 7.12
CA LEU A 148 -1.44 -12.78 6.09
C LEU A 148 -2.31 -12.35 4.92
N ALA A 149 -1.95 -11.23 4.33
CA ALA A 149 -2.64 -10.68 3.19
C ALA A 149 -1.63 -10.56 2.04
N ARG A 150 -1.94 -11.19 0.91
CA ARG A 150 -1.07 -11.23 -0.27
C ARG A 150 -1.12 -9.89 -1.03
N ALA A 151 0.02 -9.47 -1.57
CA ALA A 151 0.17 -8.35 -2.49
C ALA A 151 0.07 -8.86 -3.93
N PRO A 152 -0.11 -7.99 -4.94
CA PRO A 152 -0.20 -8.41 -6.35
C PRO A 152 1.04 -9.17 -6.87
N CYS A 153 2.19 -8.98 -6.24
CA CYS A 153 3.46 -9.65 -6.54
C CYS A 153 3.73 -10.91 -5.68
N ASP A 154 2.68 -11.50 -5.11
CA ASP A 154 2.69 -12.69 -4.24
C ASP A 154 3.37 -12.56 -2.86
N HIS A 155 3.99 -11.42 -2.54
CA HIS A 155 4.49 -11.15 -1.19
C HIS A 155 3.37 -11.06 -0.15
N GLU A 156 3.63 -11.57 1.06
CA GLU A 156 2.65 -11.67 2.14
C GLU A 156 2.96 -10.68 3.28
N TYR A 157 1.95 -9.93 3.71
CA TYR A 157 2.07 -8.97 4.82
C TYR A 157 1.15 -9.34 5.96
N CYS A 158 1.63 -9.25 7.21
CA CYS A 158 0.76 -9.34 8.38
C CYS A 158 -0.16 -8.13 8.45
N ARG A 159 -1.27 -8.27 9.19
CA ARG A 159 -2.28 -7.22 9.37
C ARG A 159 -1.68 -5.88 9.79
N ASP A 160 -0.80 -5.90 10.80
CA ASP A 160 -0.22 -4.67 11.35
C ASP A 160 0.71 -3.98 10.36
N CYS A 161 1.66 -4.73 9.77
CA CYS A 161 2.57 -4.19 8.76
C CYS A 161 1.84 -3.63 7.55
N ARG A 162 0.73 -4.25 7.14
CA ARG A 162 -0.08 -3.76 6.02
C ARG A 162 -0.81 -2.47 6.40
N ARG A 163 -1.44 -2.42 7.58
CA ARG A 163 -2.08 -1.20 8.09
C ARG A 163 -1.09 -0.04 8.21
N ASP A 164 0.11 -0.32 8.67
CA ASP A 164 1.16 0.69 8.83
C ASP A 164 1.72 1.15 7.48
N LEU A 165 1.78 0.28 6.47
CA LEU A 165 2.07 0.67 5.09
C LEU A 165 1.04 1.67 4.55
N PHE A 166 -0.26 1.39 4.75
CA PHE A 166 -1.32 2.30 4.33
C PHE A 166 -1.26 3.63 5.10
N ARG A 167 -1.14 3.61 6.43
CA ARG A 167 -0.97 4.83 7.24
C ARG A 167 0.22 5.65 6.80
N ALA A 168 1.36 5.00 6.55
CA ALA A 168 2.55 5.66 6.08
C ALA A 168 2.36 6.32 4.70
N SER A 169 1.65 5.67 3.78
CA SER A 169 1.33 6.25 2.47
C SER A 169 0.45 7.51 2.57
N LEU A 170 -0.37 7.62 3.63
CA LEU A 170 -1.18 8.82 3.86
C LEU A 170 -0.34 10.02 4.28
N GLY A 171 0.74 9.79 5.05
CA GLY A 171 1.66 10.86 5.47
C GLY A 171 2.79 11.16 4.47
N ASP A 172 3.25 10.15 3.74
CA ASP A 172 4.40 10.25 2.83
C ASP A 172 3.95 10.01 1.38
N ASP A 173 3.98 11.09 0.61
CA ASP A 173 3.70 11.12 -0.83
C ASP A 173 4.53 10.07 -1.60
N TYR A 174 5.79 9.81 -1.25
CA TYR A 174 6.63 8.83 -1.94
C TYR A 174 6.13 7.38 -1.78
N LEU A 175 5.39 7.10 -0.71
CA LEU A 175 4.77 5.80 -0.43
C LEU A 175 3.34 5.71 -0.96
N PHE A 176 2.82 6.78 -1.58
CA PHE A 176 1.50 6.79 -2.19
C PHE A 176 1.60 6.63 -3.72
N PRO A 177 0.74 5.80 -4.35
CA PRO A 177 -0.08 4.77 -3.70
C PRO A 177 0.81 3.68 -3.04
N PRO A 178 0.34 2.95 -2.02
CA PRO A 178 1.03 1.79 -1.47
C PRO A 178 1.44 0.83 -2.57
N ARG A 179 2.71 0.41 -2.57
CA ARG A 179 3.27 -0.54 -3.56
C ARG A 179 3.99 -1.67 -2.86
N CYS A 180 4.08 -2.81 -3.54
CA CYS A 180 5.04 -3.87 -3.27
C CYS A 180 5.70 -4.29 -4.58
N CYS A 181 7.03 -4.24 -4.67
CA CYS A 181 7.78 -4.59 -5.89
C CYS A 181 7.26 -3.87 -7.14
N ARG A 182 7.07 -2.55 -7.03
CA ARG A 182 6.51 -1.65 -8.07
C ARG A 182 5.05 -1.90 -8.46
N GLN A 183 4.39 -2.90 -7.90
CA GLN A 183 2.97 -3.14 -8.14
C GLN A 183 2.13 -2.43 -7.09
N SER A 184 1.15 -1.64 -7.51
CA SER A 184 0.25 -0.93 -6.61
C SER A 184 -0.64 -1.90 -5.85
N ILE A 185 -0.68 -1.76 -4.53
CA ILE A 185 -1.58 -2.51 -3.68
C ILE A 185 -2.91 -1.74 -3.68
N ALA A 186 -3.86 -2.19 -4.50
CA ALA A 186 -5.20 -1.61 -4.56
C ALA A 186 -5.95 -1.75 -3.21
N THR A 187 -7.07 -1.08 -3.03
CA THR A 187 -7.99 -1.27 -1.89
C THR A 187 -9.15 -2.21 -2.21
N GLY A 188 -8.89 -3.25 -3.00
CA GLY A 188 -9.87 -4.30 -3.32
C GLY A 188 -10.40 -5.03 -2.07
N SER A 189 -11.46 -5.81 -2.21
CA SER A 189 -12.23 -6.41 -1.11
C SER A 189 -11.37 -7.26 -0.15
N SER A 190 -10.40 -8.03 -0.66
CA SER A 190 -9.47 -8.83 0.15
C SER A 190 -8.55 -8.01 1.07
N ILE A 191 -8.42 -6.71 0.78
CA ILE A 191 -7.51 -5.76 1.42
C ILE A 191 -8.26 -4.97 2.49
N ARG A 192 -9.55 -4.67 2.25
CA ARG A 192 -10.44 -3.97 3.21
C ARG A 192 -10.60 -4.72 4.53
N ILE A 193 -10.61 -6.06 4.53
CA ILE A 193 -10.77 -6.89 5.73
C ILE A 193 -9.69 -6.58 6.79
N PHE A 194 -8.51 -6.14 6.36
CA PHE A 194 -7.38 -5.86 7.24
C PHE A 194 -7.20 -4.37 7.58
N LEU A 195 -7.97 -3.48 6.94
CA LEU A 195 -7.93 -2.04 7.16
C LEU A 195 -9.15 -1.57 7.95
N THR A 196 -9.02 -0.49 8.71
CA THR A 196 -10.19 0.13 9.36
C THR A 196 -10.97 0.95 8.33
N GLY A 197 -12.30 1.07 8.49
CA GLY A 197 -13.13 1.88 7.59
C GLY A 197 -12.63 3.33 7.45
N ASP A 198 -12.19 3.93 8.56
CA ASP A 198 -11.54 5.26 8.57
C ASP A 198 -10.28 5.31 7.68
N LEU A 199 -9.42 4.29 7.75
CA LEU A 199 -8.18 4.26 6.98
C LEU A 199 -8.46 4.12 5.47
N VAL A 200 -9.48 3.34 5.11
CA VAL A 200 -9.94 3.21 3.73
C VAL A 200 -10.51 4.52 3.21
N HIS A 201 -11.36 5.19 4.00
CA HIS A 201 -11.93 6.49 3.63
C HIS A 201 -10.85 7.55 3.39
N ARG A 202 -9.86 7.65 4.31
CA ARG A 202 -8.74 8.58 4.15
C ARG A 202 -7.85 8.23 2.94
N TYR A 203 -7.68 6.94 2.64
CA TYR A 203 -6.99 6.51 1.42
C TYR A 203 -7.73 6.92 0.16
N GLU A 204 -9.04 6.74 0.08
CA GLU A 204 -9.85 7.16 -1.06
C GLU A 204 -9.78 8.68 -1.27
N GLN A 205 -9.86 9.46 -0.19
CA GLN A 205 -9.67 10.91 -0.25
C GLN A 205 -8.28 11.29 -0.77
N LYS A 206 -7.22 10.67 -0.23
CA LYS A 206 -5.85 10.92 -0.71
C LYS A 206 -5.65 10.44 -2.14
N LYS A 207 -6.35 9.41 -2.59
CA LYS A 207 -6.31 8.93 -3.97
C LYS A 207 -6.90 9.94 -4.94
N ILE A 208 -8.07 10.49 -4.62
CA ILE A 208 -8.69 11.57 -5.40
C ILE A 208 -7.74 12.77 -5.47
N GLU A 209 -7.19 13.18 -4.33
CA GLU A 209 -6.16 14.22 -4.29
C GLU A 209 -4.99 13.86 -5.20
N PHE A 210 -4.46 12.65 -5.09
CA PHE A 210 -3.31 12.20 -5.86
C PHE A 210 -3.54 12.28 -7.38
N ASP A 211 -4.69 11.78 -7.82
CA ASP A 211 -5.09 11.69 -9.23
C ASP A 211 -5.54 13.05 -9.80
N THR A 212 -5.85 14.04 -8.97
CA THR A 212 -6.26 15.39 -9.40
C THR A 212 -5.04 16.21 -9.85
N PRO A 213 -4.95 16.64 -11.12
CA PRO A 213 -3.96 17.61 -11.58
C PRO A 213 -4.25 19.01 -11.01
N ASP A 214 -3.21 19.84 -10.84
CA ASP A 214 -3.33 21.24 -10.37
C ASP A 214 -4.17 21.41 -9.08
N ARG A 215 -3.83 20.62 -8.07
CA ARG A 215 -4.51 20.60 -6.76
C ARG A 215 -4.54 21.98 -6.13
N THR A 216 -5.73 22.45 -5.79
CA THR A 216 -5.90 23.67 -5.00
C THR A 216 -6.15 23.30 -3.54
N TYR A 217 -5.30 23.79 -2.64
CA TYR A 217 -5.46 23.60 -1.20
C TYR A 217 -6.05 24.85 -0.56
N CYS A 218 -6.78 24.67 0.53
CA CYS A 218 -7.27 25.78 1.32
C CYS A 218 -6.12 26.64 1.87
N ALA A 219 -6.19 27.95 1.65
CA ALA A 219 -5.19 28.91 2.15
C ALA A 219 -5.12 29.02 3.68
N ASN A 220 -6.11 28.50 4.42
CA ASN A 220 -6.09 28.45 5.87
C ASN A 220 -5.15 27.32 6.32
N PRO A 221 -4.01 27.62 6.98
CA PRO A 221 -3.02 26.62 7.38
C PRO A 221 -3.53 25.59 8.40
N LEU A 222 -4.60 25.91 9.15
CA LEU A 222 -5.23 24.98 10.07
C LEU A 222 -6.18 24.00 9.37
N CYS A 223 -6.63 24.34 8.16
CA CYS A 223 -7.50 23.51 7.35
C CYS A 223 -6.68 22.71 6.33
N SER A 224 -5.98 23.41 5.44
CA SER A 224 -5.17 22.87 4.34
C SER A 224 -5.84 21.74 3.53
N ALA A 225 -7.17 21.64 3.57
CA ALA A 225 -7.92 20.63 2.86
C ALA A 225 -7.87 20.91 1.36
N ILE A 226 -7.81 19.85 0.55
CA ILE A 226 -7.97 19.96 -0.89
C ILE A 226 -9.36 20.48 -1.25
N ILE A 227 -9.41 21.47 -2.13
CA ILE A 227 -10.62 22.03 -2.70
C ILE A 227 -10.82 21.39 -4.08
N ARG A 228 -11.92 20.66 -4.24
CA ARG A 228 -12.27 20.03 -5.52
C ARG A 228 -12.64 21.08 -6.56
N GLY A 229 -12.46 20.72 -7.84
CA GLY A 229 -12.75 21.59 -8.98
C GLY A 229 -14.17 22.15 -9.00
N GLU A 230 -15.16 21.42 -8.45
CA GLU A 230 -16.55 21.91 -8.39
C GLU A 230 -16.73 23.15 -7.50
N ASN A 231 -15.82 23.36 -6.55
CA ASN A 231 -15.84 24.50 -5.64
C ASN A 231 -14.94 25.65 -6.09
N ILE A 232 -14.53 25.64 -7.37
CA ILE A 232 -13.68 26.66 -7.97
C ILE A 232 -14.50 27.48 -8.95
N THR A 233 -14.61 28.79 -8.71
CA THR A 233 -15.32 29.75 -9.57
C THR A 233 -14.50 31.02 -9.73
N ASN A 234 -14.31 31.49 -10.97
CA ASN A 234 -13.60 32.74 -11.27
C ASN A 234 -12.24 32.87 -10.55
N GLU A 235 -11.39 31.83 -10.65
CA GLU A 235 -10.05 31.81 -10.04
C GLU A 235 -10.04 31.88 -8.49
N GLN A 236 -11.20 31.61 -7.88
CA GLN A 236 -11.37 31.51 -6.44
C GLN A 236 -11.92 30.12 -6.08
N ALA A 237 -11.21 29.46 -5.17
CA ALA A 237 -11.56 28.16 -4.62
C ALA A 237 -12.18 28.33 -3.23
N PHE A 238 -13.42 27.91 -3.08
CA PHE A 238 -14.16 27.98 -1.83
C PHE A 238 -14.00 26.69 -1.03
N CYS A 239 -13.47 26.78 0.20
CA CYS A 239 -13.30 25.60 1.04
C CYS A 239 -14.63 25.24 1.75
N PRO A 240 -15.24 24.06 1.50
CA PRO A 240 -16.47 23.68 2.19
C PRO A 240 -16.29 23.40 3.69
N ASN A 241 -15.05 23.11 4.13
CA ASN A 241 -14.77 22.73 5.53
C ASN A 241 -14.66 23.95 6.46
N CYS A 242 -14.07 25.05 5.99
CA CYS A 242 -13.81 26.23 6.81
C CYS A 242 -14.27 27.55 6.17
N LEU A 243 -14.94 27.47 5.02
CA LEU A 243 -15.52 28.60 4.28
C LEU A 243 -14.50 29.65 3.81
N THR A 244 -13.21 29.34 3.90
CA THR A 244 -12.14 30.23 3.42
C THR A 244 -12.08 30.21 1.91
N SER A 245 -12.08 31.40 1.29
CA SER A 245 -11.86 31.58 -0.14
C SER A 245 -10.36 31.70 -0.43
N THR A 246 -9.88 30.91 -1.38
CA THR A 246 -8.47 30.79 -1.76
C THR A 246 -8.30 31.22 -3.23
N CYS A 247 -7.32 32.05 -3.53
CA CYS A 247 -6.97 32.36 -4.92
C CYS A 247 -6.27 31.14 -5.55
N THR A 248 -6.76 30.66 -6.70
CA THR A 248 -6.18 29.48 -7.36
C THR A 248 -4.82 29.75 -8.01
N ILE A 249 -4.49 31.03 -8.24
CA ILE A 249 -3.24 31.43 -8.91
C ILE A 249 -2.08 31.50 -7.92
N CYS A 250 -2.27 32.14 -6.77
CA CYS A 250 -1.21 32.30 -5.76
C CYS A 250 -1.35 31.34 -4.57
N SER A 251 -2.45 30.58 -4.47
CA SER A 251 -2.78 29.69 -3.34
C SER A 251 -2.86 30.40 -1.97
N LYS A 252 -2.95 31.74 -1.95
CA LYS A 252 -3.17 32.56 -0.75
C LYS A 252 -4.65 32.88 -0.58
N ALA A 253 -5.02 33.48 0.54
CA ALA A 253 -6.39 33.95 0.76
C ALA A 253 -6.83 34.84 -0.40
N SER A 254 -8.10 34.69 -0.81
CA SER A 254 -8.66 35.42 -1.95
C SER A 254 -8.46 36.92 -1.81
N HIS A 255 -7.99 37.57 -2.88
CA HIS A 255 -7.65 38.98 -2.92
C HIS A 255 -8.13 39.62 -4.23
N THR A 256 -8.25 40.94 -4.23
CA THR A 256 -8.61 41.75 -5.41
C THR A 256 -7.44 42.69 -5.72
N GLY A 257 -6.87 42.61 -6.93
CA GLY A 257 -5.75 43.46 -7.37
C GLY A 257 -4.51 42.69 -7.82
N ASP A 258 -3.49 43.45 -8.25
CA ASP A 258 -2.26 42.93 -8.86
C ASP A 258 -1.50 41.97 -7.94
N PHE A 259 -0.93 40.94 -8.56
CA PHE A 259 -0.13 39.92 -7.91
C PHE A 259 1.10 40.56 -7.25
N PRO A 260 1.23 40.48 -5.91
CA PRO A 260 2.52 40.76 -5.30
C PRO A 260 3.50 39.72 -5.84
N GLU A 261 4.64 40.18 -6.35
CA GLU A 261 5.75 39.33 -6.78
C GLU A 261 6.03 38.30 -5.68
N ASP A 262 5.92 37.02 -6.01
CA ASP A 262 6.02 35.98 -5.01
C ASP A 262 7.49 35.73 -4.67
N VAL A 263 8.04 36.61 -3.83
CA VAL A 263 9.44 36.59 -3.37
C VAL A 263 9.83 35.21 -2.87
N ALA A 264 8.91 34.50 -2.20
CA ALA A 264 9.13 33.15 -1.72
C ALA A 264 9.34 32.14 -2.87
N LEU A 265 8.55 32.24 -3.96
CA LEU A 265 8.73 31.41 -5.13
C LEU A 265 10.06 31.72 -5.84
N GLN A 266 10.41 33.00 -5.96
CA GLN A 266 11.70 33.39 -6.54
C GLN A 266 12.88 32.86 -5.71
N GLN A 267 12.84 33.02 -4.39
CA GLN A 267 13.85 32.43 -3.50
C GLN A 267 13.95 30.90 -3.64
N ALA A 268 12.82 30.21 -3.84
CA ALA A 268 12.82 28.76 -4.08
C ALA A 268 13.42 28.39 -5.44
N LEU A 269 13.18 29.20 -6.48
CA LEU A 269 13.79 29.02 -7.80
C LEU A 269 15.30 29.28 -7.76
N ASP A 270 15.74 30.33 -7.08
CA ASP A 270 17.15 30.67 -6.89
C ASP A 270 17.87 29.54 -6.12
N ALA A 271 17.27 29.03 -5.05
CA ALA A 271 17.80 27.90 -4.30
C ALA A 271 17.89 26.63 -5.15
N ALA A 272 16.85 26.36 -5.96
CA ALA A 272 16.86 25.22 -6.87
C ALA A 272 17.96 25.32 -7.92
N GLU A 273 18.23 26.51 -8.46
CA GLU A 273 19.34 26.74 -9.39
C GLU A 273 20.69 26.52 -8.71
N GLN A 274 20.88 27.07 -7.50
CA GLN A 274 22.13 26.92 -6.72
C GLN A 274 22.44 25.46 -6.37
N HIS A 275 21.42 24.67 -6.05
CA HIS A 275 21.56 23.25 -5.71
C HIS A 275 21.39 22.30 -6.90
N GLY A 276 21.09 22.82 -8.09
CA GLY A 276 20.83 22.02 -9.29
C GLY A 276 19.60 21.11 -9.17
N TRP A 277 18.59 21.50 -8.39
CA TRP A 277 17.31 20.81 -8.30
C TRP A 277 16.47 21.04 -9.55
N GLN A 278 15.78 20.01 -10.02
CA GLN A 278 14.95 20.11 -11.21
C GLN A 278 13.45 20.10 -10.87
N ARG A 279 12.65 20.92 -11.56
CA ARG A 279 11.19 20.89 -11.41
C ARG A 279 10.59 19.84 -12.35
N CYS A 280 9.66 19.06 -11.83
CA CYS A 280 8.84 18.20 -12.67
C CYS A 280 7.99 19.05 -13.63
N TYR A 281 7.97 18.74 -14.94
CA TYR A 281 7.12 19.45 -15.89
C TYR A 281 5.62 19.36 -15.56
N ASN A 282 5.18 18.26 -14.94
CA ASN A 282 3.77 18.00 -14.67
C ASN A 282 3.29 18.62 -13.36
N CYS A 283 3.90 18.26 -12.23
CA CYS A 283 3.44 18.74 -10.91
C CYS A 283 4.25 19.91 -10.34
N ARG A 284 5.25 20.41 -11.07
CA ARG A 284 6.10 21.56 -10.69
C ARG A 284 6.91 21.44 -9.40
N ARG A 285 6.82 20.30 -8.69
CA ARG A 285 7.61 19.99 -7.49
C ARG A 285 9.09 19.88 -7.84
N PHE A 286 9.95 20.39 -6.95
CA PHE A 286 11.41 20.24 -7.05
C PHE A 286 11.82 18.81 -6.72
N VAL A 287 12.80 18.32 -7.48
CA VAL A 287 13.39 17.00 -7.35
C VAL A 287 14.89 17.18 -7.28
N GLU A 288 15.49 16.57 -6.25
CA GLU A 288 16.93 16.44 -6.10
C GLU A 288 17.37 15.09 -6.69
N LEU A 289 18.52 15.07 -7.38
CA LEU A 289 19.12 13.86 -7.92
C LEU A 289 20.58 13.73 -7.48
N GLU A 290 20.78 12.97 -6.40
CA GLU A 290 22.10 12.67 -5.85
C GLU A 290 22.79 11.53 -6.62
N ILE A 291 22.06 10.44 -6.90
CA ILE A 291 22.58 9.25 -7.59
C ILE A 291 21.64 8.79 -8.70
N GLY A 292 22.18 8.15 -9.74
CA GLY A 292 21.39 7.57 -10.84
C GLY A 292 21.44 8.35 -12.16
N CYS A 293 20.75 7.80 -13.16
CA CYS A 293 20.71 8.36 -14.51
C CYS A 293 19.73 9.54 -14.61
N ASN A 294 19.75 10.26 -15.73
CA ASN A 294 18.89 11.44 -15.95
C ASN A 294 17.40 11.08 -16.16
N HIS A 295 17.03 9.80 -16.13
CA HIS A 295 15.63 9.35 -16.18
C HIS A 295 15.02 9.40 -14.77
N ILE A 296 14.07 10.29 -14.58
CA ILE A 296 13.40 10.49 -13.30
C ILE A 296 11.94 10.10 -13.42
N THR A 297 11.44 9.38 -12.43
CA THR A 297 10.00 9.22 -12.21
C THR A 297 9.59 10.10 -11.05
N CYS A 298 8.81 11.15 -11.33
CA CYS A 298 8.30 12.04 -10.29
C CYS A 298 7.26 11.34 -9.42
N HIS A 299 6.97 11.90 -8.24
CA HIS A 299 5.86 11.47 -7.38
C HIS A 299 4.52 11.46 -8.12
N CYS A 300 4.26 12.42 -9.02
CA CYS A 300 3.04 12.42 -9.84
C CYS A 300 3.07 11.39 -10.99
N SER A 301 3.96 10.40 -10.95
CA SER A 301 4.18 9.35 -11.95
C SER A 301 4.70 9.84 -13.31
N ALA A 302 4.87 11.15 -13.50
CA ALA A 302 5.46 11.70 -14.71
C ALA A 302 6.93 11.31 -14.84
N GLN A 303 7.30 10.74 -15.98
CA GLN A 303 8.69 10.41 -16.29
C GLN A 303 9.33 11.55 -17.09
N PHE A 304 10.44 12.09 -16.59
CA PHE A 304 11.07 13.28 -17.15
C PHE A 304 12.60 13.20 -17.11
N CYS A 305 13.25 14.02 -17.95
CA CYS A 305 14.69 14.17 -17.97
C CYS A 305 15.15 15.17 -16.90
N TYR A 306 16.06 14.76 -16.01
CA TYR A 306 16.57 15.65 -14.96
C TYR A 306 17.29 16.89 -15.51
N THR A 307 17.97 16.77 -16.65
CA THR A 307 18.74 17.87 -17.24
C THR A 307 17.84 18.99 -17.76
N TYR A 308 16.71 18.65 -18.37
CA TYR A 308 15.84 19.63 -19.03
C TYR A 308 14.47 19.84 -18.36
N GLY A 309 14.09 18.97 -17.42
CA GLY A 309 12.76 19.00 -16.81
C GLY A 309 11.65 18.46 -17.72
N GLU A 310 11.92 18.17 -18.99
CA GLU A 310 10.92 17.74 -19.99
C GLU A 310 10.61 16.25 -19.95
N ARG A 311 9.51 15.85 -20.61
CA ARG A 311 9.08 14.45 -20.72
C ARG A 311 10.22 13.55 -21.21
N TRP A 312 10.36 12.38 -20.59
CA TRP A 312 11.47 11.48 -20.90
C TRP A 312 11.51 11.11 -22.39
N LYS A 313 12.72 11.15 -22.98
CA LYS A 313 13.01 10.93 -24.40
C LYS A 313 12.48 11.98 -25.40
N THR A 314 12.08 13.18 -24.96
CA THR A 314 11.91 14.34 -25.87
C THR A 314 13.21 15.07 -26.17
N CYS A 315 14.25 14.85 -25.36
CA CYS A 315 15.57 15.48 -25.47
C CYS A 315 16.66 14.51 -25.95
N THR A 316 17.77 15.05 -26.46
CA THR A 316 18.94 14.29 -26.95
C THR A 316 20.12 14.24 -25.97
N CYS A 317 19.94 14.66 -24.71
CA CYS A 317 21.03 14.61 -23.72
C CYS A 317 21.51 13.17 -23.45
N ALA A 318 22.74 13.10 -22.96
CA ALA A 318 23.28 11.88 -22.42
C ALA A 318 22.37 11.33 -21.30
N GLN A 319 22.28 10.01 -21.26
CA GLN A 319 21.51 9.31 -20.25
C GLN A 319 22.09 9.47 -18.84
N TRP A 320 23.40 9.68 -18.75
CA TRP A 320 24.12 9.86 -17.51
C TRP A 320 24.85 11.20 -17.52
N ASN A 321 24.92 11.83 -16.35
CA ASN A 321 25.98 12.79 -16.07
C ASN A 321 27.24 11.98 -15.70
N GLU A 322 28.34 12.21 -16.43
CA GLU A 322 29.57 11.43 -16.28
C GLU A 322 30.22 11.58 -14.90
N ASP A 323 30.22 12.79 -14.34
CA ASP A 323 30.79 13.03 -13.01
C ASP A 323 30.01 12.30 -11.92
N ARG A 324 28.67 12.34 -11.97
CA ARG A 324 27.81 11.59 -11.05
C ARG A 324 28.00 10.08 -11.20
N LEU A 325 28.11 9.59 -12.43
CA LEU A 325 28.33 8.17 -12.72
C LEU A 325 29.67 7.68 -12.13
N ILE A 326 30.75 8.44 -12.32
CA ILE A 326 32.07 8.12 -11.78
C ILE A 326 32.08 8.24 -10.25
N ALA A 327 31.48 9.29 -9.69
CA ALA A 327 31.36 9.47 -8.25
C ALA A 327 30.62 8.28 -7.61
N ARG A 328 29.51 7.85 -8.22
CA ARG A 328 28.76 6.67 -7.77
C ARG A 328 29.58 5.40 -7.88
N ALA A 329 30.30 5.19 -8.98
CA ALA A 329 31.15 4.01 -9.14
C ALA A 329 32.26 3.96 -8.07
N ASN A 330 32.87 5.11 -7.76
CA ASN A 330 33.84 5.21 -6.67
C ASN A 330 33.24 4.85 -5.31
N GLN A 331 32.03 5.35 -4.99
CA GLN A 331 31.33 5.01 -3.75
C GLN A 331 31.08 3.49 -3.65
N VAL A 332 30.61 2.86 -4.72
CA VAL A 332 30.33 1.41 -4.74
C VAL A 332 31.63 0.62 -4.53
N VAL A 333 32.72 0.98 -5.21
CA VAL A 333 34.01 0.29 -5.04
C VAL A 333 34.56 0.49 -3.62
N ALA A 334 34.38 1.67 -3.03
CA ALA A 334 34.85 1.99 -1.69
C ALA A 334 34.21 1.15 -0.57
N ARG A 335 33.00 0.60 -0.78
CA ARG A 335 32.33 -0.31 0.18
C ARG A 335 33.11 -1.60 0.44
N GLN A 336 33.94 -2.03 -0.51
CA GLN A 336 34.82 -3.19 -0.37
C GLN A 336 36.28 -2.74 -0.53
N PRO A 337 36.89 -2.20 0.55
CA PRO A 337 38.26 -1.74 0.52
C PRO A 337 39.20 -2.94 0.38
N VAL A 338 39.65 -3.19 -0.85
CA VAL A 338 40.70 -4.15 -1.15
C VAL A 338 41.93 -3.34 -1.53
N ARG A 339 43.09 -3.65 -0.94
CA ARG A 339 44.36 -3.07 -1.36
C ARG A 339 44.73 -3.68 -2.72
N VAL A 340 44.55 -2.90 -3.78
CA VAL A 340 44.90 -3.26 -5.15
C VAL A 340 45.71 -2.14 -5.77
N ASP A 341 46.53 -2.47 -6.77
CA ASP A 341 47.32 -1.48 -7.49
C ASP A 341 46.40 -0.48 -8.23
N PRO A 342 46.85 0.76 -8.48
CA PRO A 342 46.04 1.79 -9.15
C PRO A 342 45.40 1.35 -10.48
N PRO A 343 46.07 0.58 -11.37
CA PRO A 343 45.45 0.11 -12.62
C PRO A 343 44.30 -0.87 -12.38
N GLN A 344 44.41 -1.74 -11.37
CA GLN A 344 43.36 -2.69 -11.02
C GLN A 344 42.17 -1.96 -10.40
N GLN A 345 42.42 -0.96 -9.56
CA GLN A 345 41.37 -0.11 -9.00
C GLN A 345 40.60 0.61 -10.11
N ALA A 346 41.30 1.19 -11.09
CA ALA A 346 40.67 1.82 -12.25
C ALA A 346 39.82 0.83 -13.06
N GLY A 347 40.31 -0.40 -13.25
CA GLY A 347 39.54 -1.48 -13.89
C GLY A 347 38.24 -1.83 -13.15
N ARG A 348 38.27 -1.87 -11.80
CA ARG A 348 37.07 -2.09 -10.98
C ARG A 348 36.06 -0.95 -11.12
N ILE A 349 36.53 0.29 -11.06
CA ILE A 349 35.67 1.47 -11.24
C ILE A 349 35.02 1.43 -12.63
N ALA A 350 35.81 1.17 -13.68
CA ALA A 350 35.30 1.06 -15.05
C ALA A 350 34.25 -0.05 -15.19
N ALA A 351 34.45 -1.20 -14.55
CA ALA A 351 33.46 -2.28 -14.55
C ALA A 351 32.13 -1.87 -13.89
N VAL A 352 32.20 -1.15 -12.75
CA VAL A 352 30.99 -0.62 -12.08
C VAL A 352 30.31 0.44 -12.95
N VAL A 353 31.07 1.34 -13.59
CA VAL A 353 30.53 2.34 -14.53
C VAL A 353 29.75 1.67 -15.66
N GLN A 354 30.30 0.63 -16.29
CA GLN A 354 29.60 -0.10 -17.35
C GLN A 354 28.35 -0.81 -16.82
N ASN A 355 28.44 -1.45 -15.65
CA ASN A 355 27.28 -2.09 -15.03
C ASN A 355 26.13 -1.10 -14.77
N LEU A 356 26.44 0.09 -14.23
CA LEU A 356 25.46 1.15 -13.99
C LEU A 356 24.84 1.67 -15.30
N ARG A 357 25.65 1.80 -16.37
CA ARG A 357 25.14 2.16 -17.70
C ARG A 357 24.19 1.11 -18.25
N ASP A 358 24.55 -0.16 -18.18
CA ASP A 358 23.75 -1.25 -18.76
C ASP A 358 22.49 -1.55 -17.95
N ARG A 359 22.54 -1.38 -16.63
CA ARG A 359 21.47 -1.74 -15.68
C ARG A 359 20.77 -0.53 -15.06
N HIS A 360 20.82 0.61 -15.74
CA HIS A 360 20.19 1.85 -15.27
C HIS A 360 18.66 1.71 -15.09
N ASN A 361 18.00 0.80 -15.81
CA ASN A 361 16.57 0.49 -15.71
C ASN A 361 16.34 -0.83 -14.94
N SER A 362 17.08 -1.02 -13.84
CA SER A 362 16.96 -2.19 -12.98
C SER A 362 15.51 -2.37 -12.51
N ASP A 363 15.07 -3.63 -12.38
CA ASP A 363 13.76 -4.02 -11.83
C ASP A 363 13.77 -4.22 -10.31
N HIS A 364 14.97 -4.14 -9.70
CA HIS A 364 15.21 -4.41 -8.29
C HIS A 364 14.64 -5.73 -7.78
N GLN A 365 14.67 -6.79 -8.59
CA GLN A 365 14.18 -8.11 -8.16
C GLN A 365 15.19 -8.90 -7.33
N SER A 366 16.50 -8.63 -7.49
CA SER A 366 17.57 -9.41 -6.86
C SER A 366 18.35 -8.60 -5.83
N TRP A 367 18.31 -9.06 -4.58
CA TRP A 367 18.94 -8.41 -3.43
C TRP A 367 19.92 -9.32 -2.70
N GLN A 368 21.01 -8.74 -2.23
CA GLN A 368 21.97 -9.37 -1.34
C GLN A 368 21.83 -8.79 0.06
N TYR A 369 21.72 -9.66 1.07
CA TYR A 369 21.75 -9.25 2.46
C TYR A 369 23.19 -8.99 2.92
N ILE A 370 23.43 -7.83 3.52
CA ILE A 370 24.72 -7.42 4.05
C ILE A 370 24.56 -7.17 5.55
N ARG A 371 25.41 -7.78 6.37
CA ARG A 371 25.45 -7.56 7.82
C ARG A 371 26.24 -6.28 8.16
N GLY A 372 25.94 -5.69 9.30
CA GLY A 372 26.64 -4.53 9.85
C GLY A 372 25.78 -3.26 9.86
N SER A 373 26.39 -2.17 10.34
CA SER A 373 25.74 -0.87 10.39
C SER A 373 25.84 -0.17 9.04
N HIS A 374 24.70 0.24 8.48
CA HIS A 374 24.61 0.91 7.17
C HIS A 374 23.52 1.98 7.19
N GLN A 375 23.58 2.94 6.26
CA GLN A 375 22.52 3.93 6.05
C GLN A 375 21.75 3.59 4.78
N CYS A 376 20.42 3.60 4.86
CA CYS A 376 19.56 3.41 3.68
C CYS A 376 19.70 4.58 2.71
N GLU A 377 20.02 4.32 1.44
CA GLU A 377 20.21 5.37 0.43
C GLU A 377 18.88 6.04 0.01
N GLU A 378 17.74 5.42 0.32
CA GLU A 378 16.42 5.93 -0.04
C GLU A 378 15.75 6.77 1.07
N CYS A 379 15.86 6.32 2.33
CA CYS A 379 15.20 7.00 3.45
C CYS A 379 16.16 7.57 4.49
N ARG A 380 17.48 7.45 4.26
CA ARG A 380 18.56 7.89 5.15
C ARG A 380 18.52 7.31 6.57
N HIS A 381 17.66 6.32 6.81
CA HIS A 381 17.56 5.63 8.09
C HIS A 381 18.80 4.76 8.32
N GLU A 382 19.40 4.90 9.49
CA GLU A 382 20.53 4.09 9.93
C GLU A 382 20.02 2.75 10.46
N LEU A 383 20.53 1.67 9.86
CA LEU A 383 20.22 0.30 10.23
C LEU A 383 21.45 -0.27 10.94
N PRO A 384 21.38 -0.61 12.24
CA PRO A 384 22.56 -1.00 13.01
C PRO A 384 23.09 -2.39 12.64
N SER A 385 22.27 -3.24 12.01
CA SER A 385 22.56 -4.68 11.88
C SER A 385 22.58 -5.19 10.44
N TYR A 386 21.87 -4.56 9.51
CA TYR A 386 21.82 -5.04 8.14
C TYR A 386 21.36 -4.02 7.10
N ILE A 387 21.65 -4.31 5.84
CA ILE A 387 21.06 -3.64 4.66
C ILE A 387 20.90 -4.62 3.50
N PHE A 388 20.09 -4.25 2.51
CA PHE A 388 19.98 -4.98 1.25
C PHE A 388 20.64 -4.22 0.12
N GLU A 389 21.56 -4.85 -0.60
CA GLU A 389 22.17 -4.29 -1.81
C GLU A 389 21.58 -4.95 -3.06
N CYS A 390 21.13 -4.15 -4.02
CA CYS A 390 20.64 -4.66 -5.29
C CYS A 390 21.79 -5.20 -6.13
N ARG A 391 21.67 -6.44 -6.62
CA ARG A 391 22.70 -7.08 -7.46
C ARG A 391 22.80 -6.50 -8.86
N GLN A 392 21.83 -5.68 -9.27
CA GLN A 392 21.78 -5.09 -10.61
C GLN A 392 22.34 -3.68 -10.66
N CYS A 393 22.08 -2.83 -9.66
CA CYS A 393 22.50 -1.43 -9.67
C CYS A 393 23.26 -0.97 -8.41
N ASN A 394 23.57 -1.90 -7.50
CA ASN A 394 24.28 -1.65 -6.24
C ASN A 394 23.63 -0.61 -5.32
N ILE A 395 22.34 -0.31 -5.46
CA ILE A 395 21.63 0.52 -4.47
C ILE A 395 21.49 -0.24 -3.16
N GLN A 396 21.75 0.43 -2.04
CA GLN A 396 21.61 -0.11 -0.69
C GLN A 396 20.35 0.47 -0.02
N ALA A 397 19.37 -0.39 0.25
CA ALA A 397 18.07 0.01 0.77
C ALA A 397 17.65 -0.82 1.99
N CYS A 398 16.91 -0.18 2.90
CA CYS A 398 16.23 -0.87 4.00
C CYS A 398 15.13 -1.79 3.47
N ASN A 399 14.67 -2.75 4.29
CA ASN A 399 13.62 -3.69 3.89
C ASN A 399 12.36 -2.99 3.37
N ARG A 400 11.97 -1.87 4.01
CA ARG A 400 10.78 -1.11 3.64
C ARG A 400 10.97 -0.36 2.31
N CYS A 401 12.12 0.26 2.07
CA CYS A 401 12.37 1.00 0.84
C CYS A 401 12.49 0.07 -0.35
N ARG A 402 13.19 -1.07 -0.22
CA ARG A 402 13.30 -2.05 -1.32
C ARG A 402 11.97 -2.64 -1.74
N SER A 403 11.01 -2.76 -0.81
CA SER A 403 9.70 -3.36 -1.10
C SER A 403 8.69 -2.32 -1.56
N ASN A 404 8.69 -1.13 -0.94
CA ASN A 404 7.58 -0.20 -1.05
C ASN A 404 7.92 1.11 -1.79
N ARG A 405 9.21 1.46 -1.94
CA ARG A 405 9.65 2.66 -2.68
C ARG A 405 10.21 2.33 -4.06
N LEU A 406 11.12 1.36 -4.08
CA LEU A 406 11.85 0.85 -5.25
C LEU A 406 11.06 -0.22 -6.01
#